data_AF-A0A7Z0DJQ1-F1
#
_entry.id   AF-A0A7Z0DJQ1-F1
#
_cell.length_a   1.000
_cell.length_b   1.000
_cell.length_c   1.000
_cell.angle_alpha   90.00
_cell.angle_beta   90.00
_cell.angle_gamma   90.00
#
_symmetry.space_group_name_H-M   'P 1'
#
loop_
_entity.id
_entity.type
_entity.pdbx_description
1 polymer ?
#
loop_
_entity_poly.entity_id
_entity_poly.type
_entity_poly.pdbx_seq_one_letter_code
_entity_poly.pdbx_strand_id
1 'polypeptide(L)'
;MDQKAARTAATKAFKAGGMPLRKGHHRLGDPKRDDIVWYIDLRAQAAGPSAPLRFEIGCWVAALNHPEPEGGPVDCPLLLDRPVASTTPAEMGEEVGELVGLVGDLDSVAALREALAEGALGRPLVDQSLRTLLDE
;
A
#
# COMPACT_ATOMS: atom_id res chain seq x y z
N MET A 1 -2.07 -11.13 -18.77
CA MET A 1 -0.80 -10.38 -18.65
C MET A 1 0.31 -11.32 -18.20
N ASP A 2 1.52 -11.22 -18.76
CA ASP A 2 2.69 -11.93 -18.22
C ASP A 2 3.05 -11.37 -16.84
N GLN A 3 2.90 -12.18 -15.79
CA GLN A 3 3.17 -11.74 -14.41
C GLN A 3 4.61 -11.28 -14.21
N LYS A 4 5.59 -11.84 -14.92
CA LYS A 4 7.00 -11.42 -14.79
C LYS A 4 7.19 -10.01 -15.32
N ALA A 5 6.66 -9.72 -16.50
CA ALA A 5 6.70 -8.40 -17.10
C ALA A 5 5.91 -7.38 -16.25
N ALA A 6 4.73 -7.75 -15.75
CA ALA A 6 3.91 -6.91 -14.88
C ALA A 6 4.64 -6.54 -13.58
N ARG A 7 5.20 -7.53 -12.88
CA ARG A 7 5.98 -7.32 -11.66
C ARG A 7 7.18 -6.42 -11.90
N THR A 8 7.88 -6.61 -13.02
CA THR A 8 9.01 -5.76 -13.40
C THR A 8 8.59 -4.32 -13.64
N ALA A 9 7.47 -4.09 -14.33
CA ALA A 9 6.93 -2.75 -14.56
C ALA A 9 6.51 -2.09 -13.24
N ALA A 10 5.79 -2.82 -12.38
CA ALA A 10 5.38 -2.35 -11.06
C ALA A 10 6.59 -1.96 -10.20
N THR A 11 7.61 -2.81 -10.09
CA THR A 11 8.83 -2.51 -9.33
C THR A 11 9.55 -1.26 -9.85
N LYS A 12 9.60 -1.06 -11.17
CA LYS A 12 10.17 0.16 -11.76
C LYS A 12 9.34 1.39 -11.40
N ALA A 13 8.02 1.30 -11.50
CA ALA A 13 7.10 2.39 -11.19
C ALA A 13 7.13 2.76 -9.70
N PHE A 14 7.07 1.78 -8.79
CA PHE A 14 7.24 2.03 -7.34
C PHE A 14 8.55 2.73 -7.04
N LYS A 15 9.67 2.26 -7.61
CA LYS A 15 10.97 2.91 -7.41
C LYS A 15 10.99 4.34 -7.93
N ALA A 16 10.38 4.60 -9.10
CA ALA A 16 10.29 5.94 -9.67
C ALA A 16 9.42 6.88 -8.80
N GLY A 17 8.37 6.35 -8.18
CA GLY A 17 7.51 7.06 -7.23
C GLY A 17 8.07 7.15 -5.79
N GLY A 18 9.35 6.85 -5.57
CA GLY A 18 9.96 6.99 -4.24
C GLY A 18 9.65 5.84 -3.27
N MET A 19 9.11 4.71 -3.75
CA MET A 19 8.83 3.50 -2.97
C MET A 19 9.82 2.36 -3.29
N PRO A 20 11.10 2.46 -2.86
CA PRO A 20 12.06 1.40 -3.10
C PRO A 20 11.70 0.14 -2.31
N LEU A 21 12.17 -1.02 -2.81
CA LEU A 21 12.05 -2.28 -2.10
C LEU A 21 12.97 -2.28 -0.86
N ARG A 22 12.41 -2.46 0.34
CA ARG A 22 13.13 -2.58 1.62
C ARG A 22 12.63 -3.82 2.35
N LYS A 23 13.54 -4.72 2.77
CA LYS A 23 13.20 -6.00 3.43
C LYS A 23 12.13 -6.82 2.65
N GLY A 24 12.16 -6.78 1.32
CA GLY A 24 11.23 -7.54 0.46
C GLY A 24 9.94 -6.82 0.09
N HIS A 25 9.78 -5.56 0.51
CA HIS A 25 8.50 -4.86 0.51
C HIS A 25 8.64 -3.42 -0.01
N HIS A 26 7.72 -2.92 -0.84
CA HIS A 26 7.78 -1.51 -1.27
C HIS A 26 7.21 -0.61 -0.17
N ARG A 27 7.98 0.43 0.20
CA ARG A 27 7.62 1.31 1.31
C ARG A 27 7.74 2.79 0.94
N LEU A 28 6.77 3.60 1.39
CA LEU A 28 6.78 5.06 1.29
C LEU A 28 6.85 5.64 2.69
N GLY A 29 7.72 6.63 2.88
CA GLY A 29 7.97 7.26 4.17
C GLY A 29 9.11 6.65 4.98
N ASP A 30 9.48 7.33 6.07
CA ASP A 30 10.49 6.97 7.06
C ASP A 30 9.80 6.82 8.44
N PRO A 31 9.80 5.62 9.04
CA PRO A 31 9.15 5.37 10.33
C PRO A 31 9.72 6.19 11.50
N LYS A 32 10.85 6.86 11.31
CA LYS A 32 11.46 7.75 12.33
C LYS A 32 11.04 9.21 12.20
N ARG A 33 10.39 9.59 11.10
CA ARG A 33 10.16 11.01 10.75
C ARG A 33 8.73 11.30 10.32
N ASP A 34 8.09 10.35 9.67
CA ASP A 34 6.80 10.57 9.03
C ASP A 34 5.68 10.01 9.90
N ASP A 35 4.53 10.69 9.87
CA ASP A 35 3.34 10.30 10.65
C ASP A 35 2.75 8.98 10.13
N ILE A 36 2.81 8.79 8.81
CA ILE A 36 2.33 7.60 8.13
C ILE A 36 3.46 6.99 7.29
N VAL A 37 3.61 5.67 7.40
CA VAL A 37 4.46 4.88 6.52
C VAL A 37 3.59 3.90 5.76
N TRP A 38 3.64 3.94 4.44
CA TRP A 38 2.88 3.05 3.58
C TRP A 38 3.69 1.85 3.13
N TYR A 39 3.00 0.74 2.97
CA TYR A 39 3.48 -0.51 2.43
C TYR A 39 2.59 -0.93 1.26
N ILE A 40 3.21 -1.37 0.17
CA ILE A 40 2.49 -1.91 -0.99
C ILE A 40 3.25 -3.10 -1.56
N ASP A 41 2.57 -4.23 -1.74
CA ASP A 41 3.11 -5.37 -2.48
C ASP A 41 2.15 -5.85 -3.57
N LEU A 42 2.74 -6.36 -4.65
CA LEU A 42 2.00 -7.01 -5.72
C LEU A 42 1.93 -8.53 -5.46
N ARG A 43 0.74 -9.01 -5.08
CA ARG A 43 0.49 -10.42 -4.73
C ARG A 43 -0.30 -11.14 -5.82
N ALA A 44 -0.08 -12.44 -5.95
CA ALA A 44 -1.00 -13.29 -6.71
C ALA A 44 -2.12 -13.75 -5.77
N GLN A 45 -3.36 -13.75 -6.25
CA GLN A 45 -4.53 -14.16 -5.45
C GLN A 45 -4.62 -15.68 -5.25
N ALA A 46 -3.89 -16.45 -6.05
CA ALA A 46 -3.82 -17.90 -5.98
C ALA A 46 -2.44 -18.38 -6.46
N ALA A 47 -2.18 -19.67 -6.29
CA ALA A 47 -0.99 -20.29 -6.87
C ALA A 47 -1.10 -20.35 -8.40
N GLY A 48 0.02 -20.10 -9.08
CA GLY A 48 0.15 -20.29 -10.53
C GLY A 48 0.42 -18.99 -11.32
N PRO A 49 0.97 -19.13 -12.54
CA PRO A 49 1.45 -17.99 -13.34
C PRO A 49 0.33 -17.18 -14.00
N SER A 50 -0.89 -17.71 -14.02
CA SER A 50 -2.09 -17.04 -14.55
C SER A 50 -3.00 -16.49 -13.46
N ALA A 51 -2.64 -16.67 -12.18
CA ALA A 51 -3.44 -16.16 -11.08
C ALA A 51 -3.60 -14.63 -11.19
N PRO A 52 -4.81 -14.09 -10.93
CA PRO A 52 -5.01 -12.65 -10.87
C PRO A 52 -4.06 -12.01 -9.86
N LEU A 53 -3.60 -10.80 -10.16
CA LEU A 53 -2.78 -10.01 -9.25
C LEU A 53 -3.66 -9.08 -8.41
N ARG A 54 -3.15 -8.68 -7.26
CA ARG A 54 -3.72 -7.63 -6.39
C ARG A 54 -2.60 -6.82 -5.76
N PHE A 55 -2.87 -5.56 -5.47
CA PHE A 55 -2.06 -4.78 -4.54
C PHE A 55 -2.54 -5.06 -3.13
N GLU A 56 -1.64 -5.53 -2.29
CA GLU A 56 -1.81 -5.64 -0.85
C GLU A 56 -1.19 -4.39 -0.24
N ILE A 57 -2.01 -3.55 0.39
CA ILE A 57 -1.63 -2.21 0.85
C ILE A 57 -1.87 -2.14 2.35
N GLY A 58 -0.94 -1.52 3.07
CA GLY A 58 -1.15 -1.20 4.48
C GLY A 58 -0.41 0.05 4.89
N CYS A 59 -0.79 0.62 6.04
CA CYS A 59 -0.09 1.75 6.62
C CYS A 59 0.19 1.57 8.11
N TRP A 60 1.31 2.12 8.56
CA TRP A 60 1.61 2.34 9.97
C TRP A 60 1.40 3.79 10.33
N VAL A 61 0.93 4.02 11.54
CA VAL A 61 0.72 5.36 12.08
C VAL A 61 1.60 5.54 13.29
N ALA A 62 2.50 6.52 13.26
CA ALA A 62 3.50 6.75 14.29
C ALA A 62 2.89 6.93 15.70
N ALA A 63 1.73 7.58 15.78
CA ALA A 63 1.01 7.82 17.03
C ALA A 63 0.60 6.53 17.78
N LEU A 64 0.49 5.40 17.09
CA LEU A 64 0.16 4.11 17.71
C LEU A 64 1.38 3.45 18.37
N ASN A 65 2.59 3.95 18.17
CA ASN A 65 3.85 3.40 18.69
C ASN A 65 4.02 1.90 18.41
N HIS A 66 3.43 1.39 17.32
CA HIS A 66 3.66 0.02 16.89
C HIS A 66 5.13 -0.11 16.46
N PRO A 67 5.83 -1.20 16.83
CA PRO A 67 7.18 -1.42 16.36
C PRO A 67 7.18 -1.43 14.83
N GLU A 68 8.22 -0.85 14.21
CA GLU A 68 8.42 -1.02 12.77
C GLU A 68 8.47 -2.52 12.49
N PRO A 69 7.55 -3.08 11.70
CA PRO A 69 7.52 -4.51 11.54
C PRO A 69 8.70 -4.97 10.71
N GLU A 70 9.27 -6.08 11.16
CA GLU A 70 10.24 -6.85 10.41
C GLU A 70 9.60 -7.58 9.24
N GLY A 71 8.27 -7.73 9.25
CA GLY A 71 7.46 -8.41 8.25
C GLY A 71 6.70 -7.47 7.32
N GLY A 72 5.79 -8.08 6.56
CA GLY A 72 4.91 -7.41 5.60
C GLY A 72 3.68 -6.77 6.27
N PRO A 73 2.50 -6.84 5.63
CA PRO A 73 1.33 -6.05 6.00
C PRO A 73 0.65 -6.48 7.30
N VAL A 74 0.92 -7.69 7.80
CA VAL A 74 0.16 -8.30 8.91
C VAL A 74 0.15 -7.43 10.17
N ASP A 75 1.17 -6.59 10.36
CA ASP A 75 1.31 -5.70 11.51
C ASP A 75 0.80 -4.27 11.24
N CYS A 76 0.22 -4.00 10.06
CA CYS A 76 -0.35 -2.71 9.72
C CYS A 76 -1.73 -2.55 10.39
N PRO A 77 -1.95 -1.47 11.16
CA PRO A 77 -3.27 -1.15 11.71
C PRO A 77 -4.32 -0.82 10.63
N LEU A 78 -3.90 -0.53 9.40
CA LEU A 78 -4.79 -0.44 8.24
C LEU A 78 -4.31 -1.39 7.16
N LEU A 79 -5.24 -2.17 6.61
CA LEU A 79 -5.01 -3.11 5.51
C LEU A 79 -6.09 -3.05 4.46
N LEU A 80 -5.70 -3.05 3.20
CA LEU A 80 -6.65 -3.14 2.09
C LEU A 80 -6.05 -3.89 0.91
N ASP A 81 -6.92 -4.59 0.19
CA ASP A 81 -6.59 -5.24 -1.07
C ASP A 81 -7.23 -4.46 -2.22
N ARG A 82 -6.44 -4.07 -3.22
CA ARG A 82 -6.91 -3.46 -4.47
C ARG A 82 -6.67 -4.43 -5.64
N PRO A 83 -7.72 -4.84 -6.38
CA PRO A 83 -7.54 -5.62 -7.59
C PRO A 83 -6.67 -4.87 -8.60
N VAL A 84 -5.80 -5.59 -9.30
CA VAL A 84 -5.05 -5.03 -10.44
C VAL A 84 -5.97 -5.02 -11.65
N ALA A 85 -6.21 -3.84 -12.22
CA ALA A 85 -7.00 -3.68 -13.45
C ALA A 85 -6.15 -3.76 -14.71
N SER A 86 -4.86 -3.43 -14.63
CA SER A 86 -3.96 -3.43 -15.77
C SER A 86 -3.86 -4.78 -16.49
N THR A 87 -3.91 -4.71 -17.81
CA THR A 87 -3.79 -5.85 -18.71
C THR A 87 -2.44 -5.88 -19.44
N THR A 88 -1.74 -4.75 -19.44
CA THR A 88 -0.39 -4.58 -20.02
C THR A 88 0.63 -4.06 -19.01
N PRO A 89 1.94 -4.27 -19.24
CA PRO A 89 2.98 -3.70 -18.38
C PRO A 89 3.02 -2.16 -18.35
N ALA A 90 2.55 -1.47 -19.40
CA ALA A 90 2.49 -0.01 -19.41
C ALA A 90 1.37 0.49 -18.49
N GLU A 91 0.17 -0.08 -18.62
CA GLU A 91 -0.97 0.19 -17.73
C GLU A 91 -0.62 -0.12 -16.26
N MET A 92 0.16 -1.19 -16.01
CA MET A 92 0.64 -1.50 -14.67
C MET A 92 1.53 -0.39 -14.09
N GLY A 93 2.35 0.25 -14.92
CA GLY A 93 3.16 1.39 -14.49
C GLY A 93 2.32 2.61 -14.11
N GLU A 94 1.29 2.90 -14.91
CA GLU A 94 0.33 3.99 -14.68
C GLU A 94 -0.50 3.74 -13.41
N GLU A 95 -1.06 2.54 -13.28
CA GLU A 95 -1.85 2.13 -12.11
C GLU A 95 -1.03 2.18 -10.81
N VAL A 96 0.25 1.79 -10.86
CA VAL A 96 1.16 1.97 -9.72
C VAL A 96 1.44 3.45 -9.45
N GLY A 97 1.62 4.28 -10.48
CA GLY A 97 1.80 5.72 -10.32
C GLY A 97 0.62 6.39 -9.62
N GLU A 98 -0.61 6.07 -10.03
CA GLU A 98 -1.84 6.54 -9.38
C GLU A 98 -1.91 6.08 -7.92
N LEU A 99 -1.59 4.81 -7.66
CA LEU A 99 -1.61 4.27 -6.31
C LEU A 99 -0.57 4.94 -5.40
N VAL A 100 0.65 5.17 -5.90
CA VAL A 100 1.71 5.87 -5.17
C VAL A 100 1.31 7.32 -4.89
N GLY A 101 0.70 8.01 -5.87
CA GLY A 101 0.17 9.36 -5.68
C GLY A 101 -0.89 9.40 -4.58
N LEU A 102 -1.87 8.50 -4.66
CA LEU A 102 -2.93 8.37 -3.66
C LEU A 102 -2.36 8.18 -2.24
N VAL A 103 -1.45 7.22 -2.04
CA VAL A 103 -0.90 7.00 -0.69
C VAL A 103 0.07 8.11 -0.27
N GLY A 104 0.72 8.77 -1.21
CA GLY A 104 1.61 9.90 -0.96
C GLY A 104 0.87 11.14 -0.45
N ASP A 105 -0.37 11.36 -0.91
CA ASP A 105 -1.23 12.45 -0.43
C ASP A 105 -1.81 12.15 0.97
N LEU A 106 -1.78 10.89 1.41
CA LEU A 106 -2.22 10.45 2.74
C LEU A 106 -1.04 10.34 3.70
N ASP A 107 -0.35 11.46 3.91
CA ASP A 107 0.89 11.56 4.69
C ASP A 107 0.68 11.81 6.19
N SER A 108 -0.57 12.08 6.60
CA SER A 108 -0.94 12.44 7.98
C SER A 108 -2.20 11.73 8.45
N VAL A 109 -2.36 11.60 9.76
CA VAL A 109 -3.56 10.98 10.37
C VAL A 109 -4.85 11.73 9.98
N ALA A 110 -4.76 13.06 9.85
CA ALA A 110 -5.90 13.88 9.42
C ALA A 110 -6.34 13.57 7.98
N ALA A 111 -5.38 13.49 7.05
CA ALA A 111 -5.65 13.13 5.66
C ALA A 111 -6.19 11.69 5.56
N LEU A 112 -5.62 10.76 6.33
CA LEU A 112 -6.11 9.38 6.38
C LEU A 112 -7.56 9.31 6.88
N ARG A 113 -7.89 10.04 7.95
CA ARG A 113 -9.26 10.11 8.49
C ARG A 113 -10.25 10.62 7.45
N GLU A 114 -9.91 11.71 6.76
CA GLU A 114 -10.75 12.29 5.71
C GLU A 114 -10.97 11.29 4.57
N ALA A 115 -9.91 10.65 4.09
CA ALA A 115 -9.99 9.64 3.04
C ALA A 115 -10.82 8.41 3.43
N LEU A 116 -10.77 8.00 4.71
CA LEU A 116 -11.62 6.93 5.23
C LEU A 116 -13.10 7.34 5.29
N ALA A 117 -13.38 8.54 5.79
CA ALA A 117 -14.73 9.08 5.88
C ALA A 117 -15.39 9.26 4.50
N GLU A 118 -14.60 9.66 3.49
CA GLU A 118 -15.06 9.79 2.09
C GLU A 118 -15.13 8.44 1.35
N GLY A 119 -14.57 7.37 1.92
CA GLY A 119 -14.48 6.06 1.28
C GLY A 119 -13.48 6.01 0.11
N ALA A 120 -12.52 6.94 0.05
CA ALA A 120 -11.52 7.03 -1.02
C ALA A 120 -10.63 5.77 -1.11
N LEU A 121 -10.44 5.08 0.03
CA LEU A 121 -9.68 3.82 0.13
C LEU A 121 -10.54 2.56 -0.08
N GLY A 122 -11.84 2.71 -0.37
CA GLY A 122 -12.76 1.59 -0.55
C GLY A 122 -13.17 0.94 0.76
N ARG A 123 -12.72 -0.30 1.00
CA ARG A 123 -13.11 -1.11 2.17
C ARG A 123 -11.89 -1.64 2.93
N PRO A 124 -11.10 -0.75 3.58
CA PRO A 124 -9.99 -1.19 4.38
C PRO A 124 -10.46 -1.93 5.64
N LEU A 125 -9.67 -2.92 6.06
CA LEU A 125 -9.66 -3.45 7.41
C LEU A 125 -8.89 -2.46 8.28
N VAL A 126 -9.56 -1.92 9.30
CA VAL A 126 -9.00 -0.94 10.22
C VAL A 126 -9.02 -1.55 11.62
N ASP A 127 -7.84 -1.69 12.22
CA ASP A 127 -7.62 -2.18 13.57
C ASP A 127 -8.29 -1.26 14.62
N GLN A 128 -8.68 -1.84 15.76
CA GLN A 128 -9.32 -1.11 16.85
C GLN A 128 -8.48 0.05 17.39
N SER A 129 -7.16 -0.11 17.44
CA SER A 129 -6.23 0.93 17.87
C SER A 129 -6.28 2.16 16.97
N LEU A 130 -6.32 1.94 15.66
CA LEU A 130 -6.43 3.01 14.67
C LEU A 130 -7.83 3.63 14.66
N ARG A 131 -8.89 2.85 14.76
CA ARG A 131 -10.26 3.38 14.93
C ARG A 131 -10.35 4.36 16.09
N THR A 132 -9.81 3.94 17.25
CA THR A 132 -9.76 4.78 18.46
C THR A 132 -8.96 6.07 18.23
N LEU A 133 -7.85 6.00 17.50
CA LEU A 133 -7.05 7.19 17.16
C LEU A 133 -7.78 8.14 16.19
N LEU A 134 -8.63 7.60 15.32
CA LEU A 134 -9.40 8.35 14.31
C LEU A 134 -10.70 8.94 14.86
N ASP A 135 -11.04 8.65 16.12
CA ASP A 135 -12.35 8.92 16.75
C ASP A 135 -13.53 8.20 16.04
N GLU A 136 -13.30 6.99 15.52
CA GLU A 136 -14.30 6.08 14.90
C GLU A 136 -14.63 4.87 15.77
#